data_AF-A0AAF0UXD0-F1
#
_entry.id   AF-A0AAF0UXD0-F1
#
_cell.length_a   1.000
_cell.length_b   1.000
_cell.length_c   1.000
_cell.angle_alpha   90.00
_cell.angle_beta   90.00
_cell.angle_gamma   90.00
#
_symmetry.space_group_name_H-M   'P 1'
#
loop_
_entity.id
_entity.type
_entity.pdbx_description
1 polymer ?
#
loop_
_entity_poly.entity_id
_entity_poly.type
_entity_poly.pdbx_seq_one_letter_code
_entity_poly.pdbx_strand_id
1 'polypeptide(L)'
;MVIYCFHIYLSLDIILAIVSGLARGLLGLQLEPQFNEPYLSTSLQDFWGQRWNLIVTRILRPTIYKPVLSLSANILGRKWAPIPAVMATFAVSGLMHELIFYYLGRVKPTWEITWFFLLHGVCLNVEIYAKKVINGRFKLPRIIGTILTIGFVMITGFWLFFPQLLRCNSDVRAFAEYEAIGAFFKDVTRAVNSTFLR
;
A
#
# COMPACT_ATOMS: atom_id res chain seq x y z
N MET A 1 8.88 -7.68 -15.83
CA MET A 1 8.56 -6.57 -14.90
C MET A 1 7.10 -6.15 -15.00
N VAL A 2 6.67 -5.45 -16.04
CA VAL A 2 5.31 -4.83 -16.08
C VAL A 2 4.19 -5.82 -15.78
N ILE A 3 4.20 -7.00 -16.39
CA ILE A 3 3.19 -8.06 -16.17
C ILE A 3 3.14 -8.52 -14.70
N TYR A 4 4.29 -8.62 -14.03
CA TYR A 4 4.35 -9.05 -12.63
C TYR A 4 3.86 -7.95 -11.67
N CYS A 5 4.11 -6.68 -11.98
CA CYS A 5 3.49 -5.55 -11.28
C CYS A 5 1.97 -5.57 -11.41
N PHE A 6 1.46 -5.76 -12.63
CA PHE A 6 0.01 -5.90 -12.86
C PHE A 6 -0.56 -7.11 -12.13
N HIS A 7 0.13 -8.24 -12.14
CA HIS A 7 -0.30 -9.44 -11.43
C HIS A 7 -0.42 -9.19 -9.92
N ILE A 8 0.59 -8.61 -9.27
CA ILE A 8 0.53 -8.29 -7.84
C ILE A 8 -0.56 -7.26 -7.54
N TYR A 9 -0.67 -6.21 -8.35
CA TYR A 9 -1.72 -5.21 -8.18
C TYR A 9 -3.11 -5.84 -8.26
N LEU A 10 -3.38 -6.63 -9.31
CA LEU A 10 -4.65 -7.30 -9.50
C LEU A 10 -4.94 -8.32 -8.40
N SER A 11 -3.94 -9.10 -7.97
CA SER A 11 -4.10 -10.05 -6.86
C SER A 11 -4.46 -9.34 -5.56
N LEU A 12 -3.79 -8.23 -5.23
CA LEU A 12 -4.12 -7.42 -4.04
C LEU A 12 -5.54 -6.84 -4.15
N ASP A 13 -5.87 -6.24 -5.29
CA ASP A 13 -7.18 -5.63 -5.53
C ASP A 13 -8.31 -6.67 -5.42
N ILE A 14 -8.14 -7.85 -6.03
CA ILE A 14 -9.12 -8.95 -5.97
C ILE A 14 -9.28 -9.46 -4.54
N ILE A 15 -8.20 -9.74 -3.82
CA ILE A 15 -8.27 -10.23 -2.43
C ILE A 15 -9.04 -9.24 -1.56
N LEU A 16 -8.73 -7.95 -1.68
CA LEU A 16 -9.35 -6.90 -0.88
C LEU A 16 -10.81 -6.64 -1.29
N ALA A 17 -11.15 -6.81 -2.57
CA ALA A 17 -12.52 -6.78 -3.06
C ALA A 17 -13.35 -7.96 -2.51
N ILE A 18 -12.78 -9.16 -2.45
CA ILE A 18 -13.43 -10.34 -1.86
C ILE A 18 -13.71 -10.11 -0.38
N VAL A 19 -12.71 -9.66 0.39
CA VAL A 19 -12.88 -9.33 1.82
C VAL A 19 -13.97 -8.26 2.00
N SER A 20 -14.00 -7.25 1.13
CA SER A 20 -15.04 -6.21 1.14
C SER A 20 -16.43 -6.75 0.84
N GLY A 21 -16.55 -7.67 -0.11
CA GLY A 21 -17.80 -8.37 -0.43
C GLY A 21 -18.29 -9.24 0.73
N LEU A 22 -17.38 -9.98 1.38
CA LEU A 22 -17.69 -10.80 2.55
C LEU A 22 -18.14 -9.95 3.75
N ALA A 23 -17.44 -8.86 4.05
CA ALA A 23 -17.83 -7.93 5.11
C ALA A 23 -19.23 -7.35 4.86
N ARG A 24 -19.54 -7.02 3.60
CA ARG A 24 -20.87 -6.55 3.21
C ARG A 24 -21.95 -7.64 3.34
N GLY A 25 -21.65 -8.86 2.89
CA GLY A 25 -22.62 -9.96 2.90
C GLY A 25 -22.89 -10.53 4.30
N LEU A 26 -21.87 -10.60 5.16
CA LEU A 26 -21.97 -11.22 6.48
C LEU A 26 -22.27 -10.22 7.60
N LEU A 27 -21.73 -9.00 7.52
CA LEU A 27 -21.81 -8.00 8.58
C LEU A 27 -22.63 -6.76 8.19
N GLY A 28 -23.09 -6.68 6.93
CA GLY A 28 -23.77 -5.49 6.41
C GLY A 28 -22.87 -4.25 6.27
N LEU A 29 -21.56 -4.40 6.49
CA LEU A 29 -20.61 -3.30 6.49
C LEU A 29 -20.13 -3.00 5.06
N GLN A 30 -20.33 -1.77 4.60
CA GLN A 30 -19.78 -1.31 3.32
C GLN A 30 -18.35 -0.82 3.53
N LEU A 31 -17.38 -1.64 3.14
CA LEU A 31 -15.99 -1.23 3.08
C LEU A 31 -15.74 -0.39 1.82
N GLU A 32 -15.06 0.75 1.99
CA GLU A 32 -14.69 1.61 0.87
C GLU A 32 -13.62 0.96 -0.02
N PRO A 33 -13.62 1.28 -1.32
CA PRO A 33 -12.64 0.74 -2.26
C PRO A 33 -11.22 1.12 -1.83
N GLN A 34 -10.30 0.16 -1.86
CA GLN A 34 -8.94 0.35 -1.38
C GLN A 34 -8.04 1.01 -2.42
N PHE A 35 -8.32 0.79 -3.70
CA PHE A 35 -7.61 1.40 -4.83
C PHE A 35 -8.58 2.21 -5.68
N ASN A 36 -8.09 3.31 -6.26
CA ASN A 36 -8.86 4.16 -7.15
C ASN A 36 -8.04 4.46 -8.42
N GLU A 37 -8.05 3.51 -9.35
CA GLU A 37 -7.36 3.58 -10.65
C GLU A 37 -5.93 4.15 -10.55
N PRO A 38 -5.03 3.51 -9.78
CA PRO A 38 -3.69 4.03 -9.52
C PRO A 38 -2.83 4.17 -10.79
N TYR A 39 -3.15 3.43 -11.85
CA TYR A 39 -2.48 3.57 -13.16
C TYR A 39 -2.77 4.90 -13.87
N LEU A 40 -3.79 5.66 -13.43
CA LEU A 40 -4.08 7.00 -13.94
C LEU A 40 -3.42 8.13 -13.14
N SER A 41 -2.59 7.79 -12.14
CA SER A 41 -1.89 8.78 -11.33
C SER A 41 -1.01 9.67 -12.18
N THR A 42 -1.12 10.98 -12.01
CA THR A 42 -0.31 11.96 -12.77
C THR A 42 0.90 12.49 -11.99
N SER A 43 0.96 12.15 -10.70
CA SER A 43 2.01 12.57 -9.79
C SER A 43 2.10 11.64 -8.58
N LEU A 44 3.21 11.64 -7.85
CA LEU A 44 3.36 10.79 -6.65
C LEU A 44 2.39 11.20 -5.56
N GLN A 45 2.07 12.49 -5.48
CA GLN A 45 1.06 13.00 -4.55
C GLN A 45 -0.35 12.44 -4.87
N ASP A 46 -0.70 12.32 -6.16
CA ASP A 46 -1.97 11.75 -6.60
C ASP A 46 -2.01 10.23 -6.36
N PHE A 47 -0.91 9.54 -6.65
CA PHE A 47 -0.75 8.11 -6.40
C PHE A 47 -0.94 7.77 -4.92
N TRP A 48 -0.06 8.26 -4.05
CA TRP A 48 -0.07 7.92 -2.62
C TRP A 48 -1.21 8.57 -1.84
N GLY A 49 -1.67 9.73 -2.29
CA GLY A 49 -2.67 10.50 -1.55
C GLY A 49 -4.10 10.10 -1.82
N GLN A 50 -4.43 9.68 -3.05
CA GLN A 50 -5.82 9.60 -3.53
C GLN A 50 -6.16 8.34 -4.31
N ARG A 51 -5.17 7.48 -4.62
CA ARG A 51 -5.38 6.33 -5.52
C ARG A 51 -4.84 5.01 -5.00
N TRP A 52 -3.81 5.04 -4.16
CA TRP A 52 -3.18 3.86 -3.59
C TRP A 52 -3.54 3.68 -2.11
N ASN A 53 -4.08 2.50 -1.77
CA ASN A 53 -4.40 2.05 -0.41
C ASN A 53 -5.08 3.13 0.46
N LEU A 54 -6.32 3.48 0.07
CA LEU A 54 -7.09 4.56 0.68
C LEU A 54 -7.40 4.31 2.16
N ILE A 55 -7.54 3.06 2.58
CA ILE A 55 -7.75 2.71 3.99
C ILE A 55 -6.53 3.12 4.82
N VAL A 56 -5.31 2.73 4.40
CA VAL A 56 -4.08 3.12 5.10
C VAL A 56 -3.93 4.63 5.13
N THR A 57 -4.18 5.32 4.02
CA THR A 57 -4.16 6.78 3.96
C THR A 57 -5.15 7.41 4.93
N ARG A 58 -6.36 6.85 5.09
CA ARG A 58 -7.38 7.34 6.02
C ARG A 58 -7.07 7.06 7.47
N ILE A 59 -6.31 6.01 7.77
CA ILE A 59 -5.82 5.72 9.13
C ILE A 59 -4.64 6.64 9.47
N LEU A 60 -3.65 6.74 8.60
CA LEU A 60 -2.43 7.52 8.84
C LEU A 60 -2.68 9.04 8.86
N ARG A 61 -3.68 9.51 8.11
CA ARG A 61 -4.00 10.95 8.05
C ARG A 61 -4.38 11.56 9.42
N PRO A 62 -5.34 11.02 10.19
CA PRO A 62 -5.66 11.53 11.52
C PRO A 62 -4.63 11.12 12.58
N THR A 63 -3.98 9.95 12.45
CA THR A 63 -3.09 9.43 13.51
C THR A 63 -1.69 10.03 13.46
N ILE A 64 -1.13 10.25 12.27
CA ILE A 64 0.25 10.72 12.09
C ILE A 64 0.28 12.08 11.40
N TYR A 65 -0.32 12.19 10.21
CA TYR A 65 -0.16 13.37 9.36
C TYR A 65 -0.71 14.65 10.03
N LYS A 66 -1.95 14.64 10.52
CA LYS A 66 -2.59 15.82 11.14
C LYS A 66 -1.86 16.28 12.42
N PRO A 67 -1.52 15.39 13.38
CA PRO A 67 -0.75 15.79 14.56
C PRO A 67 0.61 16.39 14.22
N VAL A 68 1.38 15.74 13.34
CA VAL A 68 2.70 16.23 12.93
C VAL A 68 2.59 17.53 12.13
N LEU A 69 1.56 17.67 11.29
CA LEU A 69 1.29 18.90 10.56
C LEU A 69 0.99 20.07 11.52
N SER A 70 0.17 19.84 12.55
CA SER A 70 -0.17 20.86 13.55
C SER A 70 1.08 21.30 14.33
N LEU A 71 1.85 20.34 14.82
CA LEU A 71 3.10 20.61 15.54
C LEU A 71 4.09 21.37 14.66
N SER A 72 4.27 20.92 13.42
CA SER A 72 5.20 21.53 12.47
C SER A 72 4.73 22.91 11.99
N ALA A 73 3.43 23.17 11.96
CA ALA A 73 2.89 24.49 11.62
C ALA A 73 3.22 25.54 12.67
N ASN A 74 3.28 25.15 13.95
CA ASN A 74 3.68 26.04 15.04
C ASN A 74 5.18 26.37 15.01
N ILE A 75 6.02 25.45 14.52
CA ILE A 75 7.48 25.59 14.55
C ILE A 75 8.04 26.17 13.25
N LEU A 76 7.65 25.61 12.10
CA LEU A 76 8.20 25.92 10.75
C LEU A 76 7.27 26.82 9.92
N GLY A 77 6.09 27.14 10.44
CA GLY A 77 5.05 27.88 9.74
C GLY A 77 4.22 27.01 8.78
N ARG A 78 2.97 27.44 8.52
CA ARG A 78 1.98 26.70 7.72
C ARG A 78 2.46 26.34 6.31
N LYS A 79 3.36 27.14 5.73
CA LYS A 79 3.89 26.91 4.37
C LYS A 79 4.78 25.67 4.30
N TRP A 80 5.56 25.39 5.35
CA TRP A 80 6.56 24.31 5.36
C TRP A 80 6.14 23.10 6.19
N ALA A 81 5.12 23.26 7.04
CA ALA A 81 4.53 22.19 7.86
C ALA A 81 4.21 20.87 7.14
N PRO A 82 3.77 20.86 5.86
CA PRO A 82 3.49 19.59 5.17
C PRO A 82 4.72 18.71 4.96
N ILE A 83 5.92 19.28 4.86
CA ILE A 83 7.14 18.50 4.57
C ILE A 83 7.45 17.47 5.65
N PRO A 84 7.63 17.87 6.93
CA PRO A 84 7.86 16.91 8.01
C PRO A 84 6.65 15.98 8.23
N ALA A 85 5.42 16.46 8.01
CA ALA A 85 4.22 15.63 8.14
C ALA A 85 4.18 14.49 7.12
N VAL A 86 4.55 14.74 5.87
CA VAL A 86 4.71 13.70 4.83
C VAL A 86 5.82 12.73 5.22
N MET A 87 7.01 13.22 5.58
CA MET A 87 8.13 12.35 5.96
C MET A 87 7.79 11.42 7.12
N ALA A 88 7.17 11.96 8.17
CA ALA A 88 6.74 11.16 9.33
C ALA A 88 5.71 10.10 8.93
N THR A 89 4.76 10.44 8.06
CA THR A 89 3.74 9.51 7.58
C THR A 89 4.38 8.34 6.80
N PHE A 90 5.32 8.64 5.90
CA PHE A 90 6.03 7.61 5.14
C PHE A 90 6.96 6.76 6.02
N ALA A 91 7.63 7.37 7.00
CA ALA A 91 8.48 6.64 7.94
C ALA A 91 7.65 5.63 8.77
N VAL A 92 6.54 6.07 9.35
CA VAL A 92 5.64 5.18 10.11
C VAL A 92 5.06 4.09 9.20
N SER A 93 4.66 4.43 7.97
CA SER A 93 4.20 3.44 7.00
C SER A 93 5.28 2.41 6.70
N GLY A 94 6.52 2.83 6.45
CA GLY A 94 7.64 1.93 6.17
C GLY A 94 7.94 0.97 7.32
N LEU A 95 7.98 1.48 8.55
CA LEU A 95 8.17 0.66 9.75
C LEU A 95 7.04 -0.36 9.95
N MET A 96 5.78 0.05 9.71
CA MET A 96 4.64 -0.86 9.80
C MET A 96 4.73 -1.97 8.76
N HIS A 97 5.17 -1.67 7.53
CA HIS A 97 5.37 -2.70 6.52
C HIS A 97 6.51 -3.63 6.89
N GLU A 98 7.65 -3.12 7.37
CA GLU A 98 8.76 -3.94 7.87
C GLU A 98 8.29 -4.92 8.96
N LEU A 99 7.45 -4.45 9.89
CA LEU A 99 6.86 -5.26 10.96
C LEU A 99 5.92 -6.34 10.42
N ILE A 100 5.08 -6.00 9.44
CA ILE A 100 4.18 -6.95 8.77
C ILE A 100 5.00 -8.07 8.10
N PHE A 101 6.04 -7.71 7.36
CA PHE A 101 6.93 -8.69 6.70
C PHE A 101 7.71 -9.53 7.71
N TYR A 102 8.14 -8.94 8.82
CA TYR A 102 8.78 -9.67 9.90
C TYR A 102 7.86 -10.72 10.51
N TYR A 103 6.59 -10.39 10.81
CA TYR A 103 5.64 -11.35 11.37
C TYR A 103 5.20 -12.42 10.38
N LEU A 104 4.97 -12.05 9.11
CA LEU A 104 4.58 -13.00 8.07
C LEU A 104 5.73 -13.96 7.72
N GLY A 105 6.90 -13.41 7.41
CA GLY A 105 8.04 -14.18 6.92
C GLY A 105 8.91 -14.81 7.99
N ARG A 106 8.87 -14.29 9.23
CA ARG A 106 9.85 -14.59 10.29
C ARG A 106 11.31 -14.44 9.84
N VAL A 107 11.54 -13.62 8.82
CA VAL A 107 12.88 -13.29 8.29
C VAL A 107 13.33 -11.99 8.92
N LYS A 108 14.64 -11.84 9.14
CA LYS A 108 15.20 -10.63 9.77
C LYS A 108 14.87 -9.39 8.93
N PRO A 109 14.48 -8.26 9.57
CA PRO A 109 14.20 -7.02 8.86
C PRO A 109 15.48 -6.52 8.19
N THR A 110 15.38 -6.18 6.91
CA THR A 110 16.50 -5.73 6.07
C THR A 110 16.44 -4.24 5.80
N TRP A 111 15.35 -3.57 6.20
CA TRP A 111 15.10 -2.14 6.03
C TRP A 111 14.92 -1.70 4.57
N GLU A 112 15.00 -2.61 3.59
CA GLU A 112 14.80 -2.30 2.16
C GLU A 112 13.39 -1.71 1.92
N ILE A 113 12.37 -2.24 2.60
CA ILE A 113 10.99 -1.72 2.52
C ILE A 113 10.90 -0.35 3.18
N THR A 114 11.51 -0.16 4.34
CA THR A 114 11.55 1.16 4.99
C THR A 114 12.21 2.19 4.07
N TRP A 115 13.32 1.83 3.40
CA TRP A 115 13.98 2.69 2.42
C TRP A 115 13.10 3.02 1.21
N PHE A 116 12.31 2.08 0.71
CA PHE A 116 11.33 2.33 -0.35
C PHE A 116 10.36 3.45 0.05
N PHE A 117 9.76 3.37 1.24
CA PHE A 117 8.84 4.40 1.72
C PHE A 117 9.54 5.74 1.98
N LEU A 118 10.74 5.73 2.57
CA LEU A 118 11.49 6.97 2.79
C LEU A 118 11.87 7.66 1.48
N LEU A 119 12.35 6.90 0.48
CA LEU A 119 12.65 7.43 -0.85
C LEU A 119 11.41 8.08 -1.47
N HIS A 120 10.26 7.41 -1.41
CA HIS A 120 9.01 7.95 -1.90
C HIS A 120 8.56 9.19 -1.14
N GLY A 121 8.73 9.23 0.18
CA GLY A 121 8.47 10.41 1.01
C GLY A 121 9.35 11.60 0.62
N VAL A 122 10.63 11.38 0.36
CA VAL A 122 11.55 12.42 -0.12
C VAL A 122 11.14 12.91 -1.50
N CYS A 123 10.90 12.01 -2.46
CA CYS A 123 10.48 12.38 -3.81
C CYS A 123 9.15 13.14 -3.82
N LEU A 124 8.19 12.74 -3.00
CA LEU A 124 6.91 13.43 -2.86
C LEU A 124 7.09 14.83 -2.25
N ASN A 125 8.01 14.99 -1.29
CA ASN A 125 8.34 16.31 -0.75
C ASN A 125 9.05 17.21 -1.75
N VAL A 126 9.97 16.67 -2.55
CA VAL A 126 10.59 17.39 -3.67
C VAL A 126 9.51 17.83 -4.66
N GLU A 127 8.54 16.97 -4.95
CA GLU A 127 7.42 17.29 -5.84
C GLU A 127 6.53 18.42 -5.26
N ILE A 128 6.22 18.37 -3.95
CA ILE A 128 5.50 19.45 -3.26
C ILE A 128 6.28 20.76 -3.31
N TYR A 129 7.59 20.71 -3.09
CA TYR A 129 8.48 21.87 -3.15
C TYR A 129 8.50 22.46 -4.55
N ALA A 130 8.73 21.64 -5.58
CA ALA A 130 8.75 22.04 -6.98
C ALA A 130 7.42 22.67 -7.40
N LYS A 131 6.28 22.05 -7.06
CA LYS A 131 4.94 22.60 -7.32
C LYS A 131 4.73 23.97 -6.66
N LYS A 132 5.24 24.18 -5.44
CA LYS A 132 5.18 25.47 -4.73
C LYS A 132 6.06 26.54 -5.37
N VAL A 133 7.26 26.20 -5.83
CA VAL A 133 8.19 27.15 -6.48
C VAL A 133 7.72 27.53 -7.89
N ILE A 134 7.24 26.55 -8.65
CA ILE A 134 6.74 26.75 -10.01
C ILE A 134 5.42 27.56 -10.00
N ASN A 135 4.68 27.56 -8.89
CA ASN A 135 3.46 28.35 -8.67
C ASN A 135 2.45 28.25 -9.83
N GLY A 136 2.30 27.04 -10.40
CA GLY A 136 1.39 26.76 -11.51
C GLY A 136 1.81 27.26 -12.89
N ARG A 137 3.02 27.83 -13.05
CA ARG A 137 3.54 28.34 -14.34
C ARG A 137 3.83 27.25 -15.36
N PHE A 138 4.11 26.03 -14.91
CA PHE A 138 4.36 24.88 -15.77
C PHE A 138 3.43 23.74 -15.38
N LYS A 139 2.53 23.36 -16.30
CA LYS A 139 1.64 22.20 -16.13
C LYS A 139 2.21 21.07 -16.97
N LEU A 140 2.69 20.03 -16.30
CA LEU A 140 3.17 18.83 -16.97
C LEU A 140 2.00 18.15 -17.69
N PRO A 141 2.14 17.76 -18.98
CA PRO A 141 1.11 17.02 -19.68
C PRO A 141 0.74 15.74 -18.93
N ARG A 142 -0.57 15.45 -18.86
CA ARG A 142 -1.13 14.36 -18.07
C ARG A 142 -0.44 13.01 -18.33
N ILE A 143 -0.25 12.69 -19.60
CA ILE A 143 0.36 11.44 -20.07
C ILE A 143 1.81 11.30 -19.57
N ILE A 144 2.59 12.39 -19.68
CA ILE A 144 3.99 12.39 -19.25
C ILE A 144 4.07 12.22 -17.73
N GLY A 145 3.24 12.93 -16.98
CA GLY A 145 3.17 12.77 -15.52
C GLY A 145 2.81 11.35 -15.10
N THR A 146 1.89 10.71 -15.83
CA THR A 146 1.51 9.32 -15.57
C THR A 146 2.64 8.34 -15.88
N ILE A 147 3.26 8.43 -17.06
CA ILE A 147 4.38 7.55 -17.40
C ILE A 147 5.51 7.68 -16.38
N LEU A 148 5.87 8.91 -15.99
CA LEU A 148 6.91 9.14 -15.00
C LEU A 148 6.55 8.60 -13.62
N THR A 149 5.32 8.83 -13.16
CA THR A 149 4.86 8.39 -11.83
C THR A 149 4.81 6.87 -11.75
N ILE A 150 4.15 6.23 -12.72
CA ILE A 150 4.00 4.77 -12.73
C ILE A 150 5.33 4.09 -13.00
N GLY A 151 6.13 4.61 -13.94
CA GLY A 151 7.48 4.11 -14.21
C GLY A 151 8.35 4.17 -12.96
N PHE A 152 8.37 5.30 -12.25
CA PHE A 152 9.12 5.46 -11.00
C PHE A 152 8.67 4.44 -9.94
N VAL A 153 7.36 4.36 -9.66
CA VAL A 153 6.80 3.44 -8.66
C VAL A 153 7.08 1.97 -9.01
N MET A 154 6.99 1.60 -10.29
CA MET A 154 7.32 0.23 -10.72
C MET A 154 8.80 -0.07 -10.50
N ILE A 155 9.70 0.82 -10.95
CA ILE A 155 11.15 0.60 -10.84
C ILE A 155 11.57 0.49 -9.37
N THR A 156 11.13 1.42 -8.52
CA THR A 156 11.46 1.39 -7.09
C THR A 156 10.80 0.21 -6.37
N GLY A 157 9.60 -0.18 -6.77
CA GLY A 157 8.90 -1.37 -6.26
C GLY A 157 9.64 -2.67 -6.58
N PHE A 158 10.10 -2.83 -7.83
CA PHE A 158 10.92 -3.97 -8.22
C PHE A 158 12.27 -4.02 -7.53
N TRP A 159 12.86 -2.86 -7.26
CA TRP A 159 14.19 -2.79 -6.68
C TRP A 159 14.19 -3.00 -5.16
N LEU A 160 13.25 -2.41 -4.43
CA LEU A 160 13.29 -2.36 -2.96
C LEU A 160 12.14 -3.12 -2.28
N PHE A 161 11.01 -3.32 -2.97
CA PHE A 161 9.82 -3.94 -2.37
C PHE A 161 9.70 -5.43 -2.71
N PHE A 162 9.86 -5.80 -3.98
CA PHE A 162 9.71 -7.20 -4.41
C PHE A 162 10.78 -8.17 -3.92
N PRO A 163 12.07 -7.80 -3.76
CA PRO A 163 13.06 -8.74 -3.22
C PRO A 163 12.68 -9.26 -1.83
N GLN A 164 12.02 -8.43 -1.02
CA GLN A 164 11.54 -8.82 0.30
C GLN A 164 10.30 -9.72 0.24
N LEU A 165 9.36 -9.42 -0.64
CA LEU A 165 8.20 -10.29 -0.92
C LEU A 165 8.66 -11.69 -1.35
N LEU A 166 9.63 -11.77 -2.25
CA LEU A 166 10.19 -13.03 -2.75
C LEU A 166 10.99 -13.77 -1.67
N ARG A 167 11.79 -13.07 -0.85
CA ARG A 167 12.52 -13.68 0.29
C ARG A 167 11.59 -14.27 1.35
N CYS A 168 10.40 -13.71 1.49
CA CYS A 168 9.39 -14.17 2.43
C CYS A 168 8.75 -15.51 2.02
N ASN A 169 9.02 -16.01 0.80
CA ASN A 169 8.31 -17.15 0.17
C ASN A 169 6.79 -17.02 0.36
N SER A 170 6.27 -15.79 0.30
CA SER A 170 4.87 -15.49 0.65
C SER A 170 3.90 -16.17 -0.30
N ASP A 171 4.31 -16.38 -1.55
CA ASP A 171 3.59 -17.13 -2.56
C ASP A 171 3.49 -18.62 -2.19
N VAL A 172 4.61 -19.29 -1.92
CA VAL A 172 4.64 -20.71 -1.54
C VAL A 172 3.86 -20.96 -0.25
N ARG A 173 4.01 -20.06 0.72
CA ARG A 173 3.34 -20.17 2.02
C ARG A 173 1.85 -19.88 1.93
N ALA A 174 1.43 -18.90 1.12
CA ALA A 174 0.02 -18.67 0.86
C ALA A 174 -0.63 -19.88 0.18
N PHE A 175 0.04 -20.50 -0.82
CA PHE A 175 -0.46 -21.72 -1.44
C PHE A 175 -0.58 -22.88 -0.43
N ALA A 176 0.40 -23.06 0.45
CA ALA A 176 0.34 -24.07 1.51
C ALA A 176 -0.81 -23.81 2.51
N GLU A 177 -1.05 -22.55 2.89
CA GLU A 177 -2.17 -22.18 3.75
C GLU A 177 -3.54 -22.39 3.06
N TYR A 178 -3.64 -22.07 1.76
CA TYR A 178 -4.84 -22.37 0.98
C TYR A 178 -5.10 -23.88 0.86
N GLU A 179 -4.06 -24.69 0.65
CA GLU A 179 -4.19 -26.16 0.63
C GLU A 179 -4.63 -26.69 2.00
N ALA A 180 -4.08 -26.17 3.10
CA ALA A 180 -4.45 -26.57 4.45
C ALA A 180 -5.92 -26.22 4.78
N ILE A 181 -6.37 -25.03 4.39
CA ILE A 181 -7.79 -24.63 4.53
C ILE A 181 -8.68 -25.52 3.67
N GLY A 182 -8.29 -25.81 2.43
CA GLY A 182 -9.02 -26.71 1.55
C GLY A 182 -9.14 -28.13 2.09
N ALA A 183 -8.05 -28.65 2.69
CA ALA A 183 -8.05 -29.94 3.37
C ALA A 183 -9.00 -29.94 4.58
N PHE A 184 -8.94 -28.89 5.42
CA PHE A 184 -9.85 -28.73 6.56
C PHE A 184 -11.33 -28.73 6.14
N PHE A 185 -11.69 -27.98 5.10
CA PHE A 185 -13.07 -27.99 4.60
C PHE A 185 -13.49 -29.35 4.04
N LYS A 186 -12.60 -30.07 3.36
CA LYS A 186 -12.88 -31.44 2.91
C LYS A 186 -13.12 -32.38 4.08
N ASP A 187 -12.31 -32.28 5.13
CA ASP A 187 -12.44 -33.12 6.33
C ASP A 187 -13.73 -32.82 7.10
N VAL A 188 -14.07 -31.54 7.29
CA VAL A 188 -15.35 -31.11 7.88
C VAL A 188 -16.53 -31.62 7.05
N THR A 189 -16.48 -31.47 5.73
CA THR A 189 -17.56 -31.93 4.83
C THR A 189 -17.73 -33.45 4.90
N ARG A 190 -16.63 -34.20 4.92
CA ARG A 190 -16.64 -35.67 5.05
C ARG A 190 -17.20 -36.10 6.41
N ALA A 191 -16.82 -35.43 7.49
CA ALA A 191 -17.35 -35.71 8.83
C ALA A 191 -18.86 -35.44 8.92
N VAL A 192 -19.34 -34.31 8.40
CA VAL A 192 -20.77 -33.97 8.36
C VAL A 192 -21.56 -34.99 7.53
N ASN A 193 -21.08 -35.35 6.33
CA ASN A 193 -21.74 -36.35 5.49
C ASN A 193 -21.78 -37.74 6.14
N SER A 194 -20.73 -38.15 6.86
CA SER A 194 -20.72 -39.42 7.59
C SER A 194 -21.67 -39.44 8.79
N THR A 195 -22.02 -38.27 9.33
CA THR A 195 -22.97 -38.13 10.45
C THR A 195 -24.42 -38.14 9.96
N PHE A 196 -24.68 -37.67 8.74
CA PHE A 196 -26.00 -37.68 8.09
C PHE A 196 -26.38 -39.03 7.44
N LEU A 197 -25.40 -39.91 7.18
CA LEU A 197 -25.61 -41.23 6.59
C LEU A 197 -25.76 -42.36 7.64
N ARG A 198 -25.99 -42.01 8.90
CA ARG A 198 -26.20 -42.91 10.03
C ARG A 198 -27.59 -42.68 10.63
#